data_AF-A0A9W4GV38-F1
#
_entry.id   AF-A0A9W4GV38-F1
#
_cell.length_a   1.000
_cell.length_b   1.000
_cell.length_c   1.000
_cell.angle_alpha   90.00
_cell.angle_beta   90.00
_cell.angle_gamma   90.00
#
_symmetry.space_group_name_H-M   'P 1'
#
loop_
_entity.id
_entity.type
_entity.pdbx_description
1 polymer ?
#
loop_
_entity_poly.entity_id
_entity_poly.type
_entity_poly.pdbx_seq_one_letter_code
_entity_poly.pdbx_strand_id
1 'polypeptide(L)' 'MVEQAGPDLGFRLFLRIMYEYTVPISREKYDQWCALGKRFGYGVSHLADLEFLVTPDR' A
#
# COMPACT_ATOMS: atom_id res chain seq x y z
N MET A 1 -16.17 -22.23 -0.15
CA MET A 1 -16.71 -20.93 -0.60
C MET A 1 -15.82 -19.86 0.00
N VAL A 2 -14.96 -19.21 -0.78
CA VAL A 2 -14.25 -17.99 -0.33
C VAL A 2 -15.12 -16.84 -0.80
N GLU A 3 -16.01 -16.37 0.08
CA GLU A 3 -17.03 -15.38 -0.29
C GLU A 3 -16.61 -13.95 0.01
N GLN A 4 -15.48 -13.75 0.69
CA GLN A 4 -14.98 -12.44 1.05
C GLN A 4 -13.46 -12.46 0.88
N ALA A 5 -12.96 -11.63 -0.03
CA ALA A 5 -11.55 -11.27 -0.01
C ALA A 5 -11.24 -10.77 1.41
N GLY A 6 -10.26 -11.39 2.07
CA GLY A 6 -9.79 -10.89 3.36
C GLY A 6 -9.36 -9.43 3.20
N PRO A 7 -9.48 -8.60 4.27
CA PRO A 7 -9.08 -7.20 4.21
C PRO A 7 -7.62 -7.02 3.76
N ASP A 8 -6.79 -8.05 3.97
CA ASP A 8 -5.41 -8.13 3.50
C ASP A 8 -5.33 -8.19 1.95
N LEU A 9 -6.20 -8.96 1.28
CA LEU A 9 -6.21 -9.10 -0.17
C LEU A 9 -6.71 -7.81 -0.84
N GLY A 10 -7.76 -7.20 -0.30
CA GLY A 10 -8.26 -5.91 -0.77
C GLY A 10 -7.18 -4.82 -0.69
N PHE A 11 -6.41 -4.82 0.40
CA PHE A 11 -5.31 -3.89 0.56
C PHE A 11 -4.18 -4.14 -0.46
N ARG A 12 -3.79 -5.39 -0.73
CA ARG A 12 -2.79 -5.69 -1.79
C ARG A 12 -3.22 -5.19 -3.16
N LEU A 13 -4.48 -5.43 -3.52
CA LEU A 13 -5.01 -5.00 -4.82
C LEU A 13 -5.02 -3.47 -4.93
N PHE A 14 -5.43 -2.78 -3.86
CA PHE A 14 -5.36 -1.33 -3.80
C PHE A 14 -3.93 -0.81 -4.01
N LEU A 15 -2.95 -1.34 -3.26
CA LEU A 15 -1.54 -0.94 -3.41
C LEU A 15 -1.02 -1.23 -4.82
N ARG A 16 -1.41 -2.36 -5.41
CA ARG A 16 -1.04 -2.72 -6.78
C ARG A 16 -1.59 -1.71 -7.78
N ILE A 17 -2.84 -1.29 -7.65
CA ILE A 17 -3.43 -0.26 -8.52
C ILE A 17 -2.66 1.06 -8.37
N MET A 18 -2.36 1.50 -7.16
CA MET A 18 -1.59 2.74 -6.95
C MET A 18 -0.22 2.68 -7.63
N TYR A 19 0.44 1.53 -7.58
CA TYR A 19 1.72 1.30 -8.26
C TYR A 19 1.61 1.31 -9.79
N GLU A 20 0.70 0.52 -10.36
CA GLU A 20 0.56 0.39 -11.82
C GLU A 20 0.19 1.71 -12.50
N TYR A 21 -0.52 2.58 -11.80
CA TYR A 21 -0.90 3.90 -12.29
C TYR A 21 0.05 5.02 -11.84
N THR A 22 1.16 4.68 -11.17
CA THR A 22 2.16 5.63 -10.65
C THR A 22 1.50 6.81 -9.92
N VAL A 23 0.51 6.49 -9.07
CA VAL A 23 -0.27 7.54 -8.41
C VAL A 23 0.59 8.21 -7.35
N PRO A 24 0.83 9.53 -7.42
CA PRO A 24 1.65 10.22 -6.43
C PRO A 24 0.98 10.21 -5.07
N ILE A 25 1.76 9.95 -4.02
CA ILE A 25 1.28 9.90 -2.64
C ILE A 25 2.15 10.76 -1.74
N SER A 26 1.54 11.34 -0.70
CA SER A 26 2.28 12.06 0.34
C SER A 26 3.02 11.08 1.25
N ARG A 27 4.11 11.56 1.87
CA ARG A 27 4.88 10.77 2.85
C ARG A 27 4.01 10.29 4.03
N GLU A 28 3.06 11.11 4.48
CA GLU A 28 2.12 10.74 5.54
C GLU A 28 1.21 9.57 5.14
N LYS A 29 0.74 9.54 3.88
CA LYS A 29 -0.08 8.44 3.36
C LYS A 29 0.71 7.15 3.28
N TYR A 30 1.97 7.24 2.84
CA TYR A 30 2.88 6.11 2.83
C TYR A 30 3.11 5.51 4.22
N ASP A 31 3.32 6.36 5.24
CA ASP A 31 3.51 5.90 6.62
C ASP A 31 2.25 5.21 7.19
N GLN A 32 1.07 5.78 6.92
CA GLN A 32 -0.22 5.18 7.28
C GLN A 32 -0.42 3.80 6.64
N TRP A 33 -0.07 3.66 5.36
CA TRP A 33 -0.15 2.37 4.67
C TRP A 33 0.87 1.36 5.20
N CYS A 34 2.04 1.83 5.65
CA CYS A 34 3.02 1.00 6.34
C CYS A 34 2.53 0.49 7.68
N ALA A 35 1.91 1.33 8.50
CA ALA A 35 1.27 0.90 9.73
C ALA A 35 0.13 -0.11 9.47
N LEU A 36 -0.68 0.13 8.43
CA LEU A 36 -1.78 -0.77 8.07
C LEU A 36 -1.26 -2.12 7.53
N GLY A 37 -0.23 -2.10 6.68
CA GLY A 37 0.40 -3.30 6.15
C GLY A 37 1.00 -4.19 7.24
N LYS A 38 1.70 -3.59 8.22
CA LYS A 38 2.22 -4.30 9.39
C LYS A 38 1.10 -4.99 10.19
N ARG A 39 -0.07 -4.34 10.33
CA ARG A 39 -1.22 -4.90 11.04
C ARG A 39 -1.86 -6.11 10.32
N PHE A 40 -1.72 -6.20 9.01
CA PHE A 40 -2.11 -7.37 8.22
C PHE A 40 -1.02 -8.45 8.13
N GLY A 41 0.14 -8.26 8.76
CA GLY A 41 1.26 -9.19 8.70
C GLY A 41 2.13 -9.06 7.45
N TYR A 42 2.00 -7.97 6.69
CA TYR A 42 2.89 -7.69 5.56
C TYR A 42 4.27 -7.25 6.06
N GLY A 43 5.31 -7.92 5.55
CA GLY A 43 6.67 -7.43 5.61
C GLY A 43 6.83 -6.16 4.74
N VAL A 44 7.76 -5.30 5.15
CA VAL A 44 8.07 -4.00 4.51
C VAL A 44 8.31 -4.13 2.99
N SER A 45 8.67 -5.32 2.51
CA SER A 45 8.93 -5.65 1.10
C SER A 45 7.78 -5.35 0.12
N HIS A 46 6.51 -5.43 0.53
CA HIS A 46 5.37 -5.11 -0.36
C HIS A 46 5.11 -3.60 -0.49
N LEU A 47 5.63 -2.82 0.45
CA LEU A 47 5.42 -1.37 0.50
C LEU A 47 6.64 -0.60 0.02
N ALA A 48 7.84 -1.18 0.08
CA ALA A 48 9.07 -0.58 -0.42
C ALA A 48 8.96 -0.16 -1.91
N ASP A 49 8.19 -0.90 -2.71
CA ASP A 49 7.93 -0.61 -4.12
C ASP A 49 7.09 0.68 -4.32
N LEU A 50 6.35 1.11 -3.28
CA LEU A 50 5.56 2.33 -3.29
C LEU A 50 6.32 3.57 -2.82
N GLU A 51 7.55 3.40 -2.29
CA GLU A 51 8.37 4.55 -1.88
C GLU A 51 8.68 5.48 -3.06
N PHE A 52 8.77 4.91 -4.28
CA PHE A 52 8.93 5.65 -5.52
C PHE A 52 7.75 6.59 -5.85
N LEU A 53 6.57 6.30 -5.31
CA LEU A 53 5.38 7.14 -5.48
C LEU A 53 5.35 8.33 -4.52
N VAL A 54 6.23 8.35 -3.52
CA VAL A 54 6.26 9.42 -2.52
C VAL A 54 6.79 10.68 -3.16
N THR A 55 5.90 11.62 -3.43
CA THR A 55 6.31 12.94 -3.90
C THR A 55 6.82 13.77 -2.72
N PRO A 56 7.94 14.49 -2.87
CA PRO A 56 8.32 15.50 -1.90
C PRO A 56 7.19 16.52 -1.80
N ASP A 57 6.82 16.84 -0.56
CA ASP A 57 5.80 17.85 -0.26
C ASP A 57 6.20 19.16 -0.98
N ARG A 58 5.35 19.64 -1.87
CA ARG A 58 5.60 20.84 -2.68
C ARG A 58 5.28 22.10 -1.89
#